data_AF-A0A414YMC1-F1
#
_entry.id   AF-A0A414YMC1-F1
#
_cell.length_a   1.000
_cell.length_b   1.000
_cell.length_c   1.000
_cell.angle_alpha   90.00
_cell.angle_beta   90.00
_cell.angle_gamma   90.00
#
_symmetry.space_group_name_H-M   'P 1'
#
loop_
_entity.id
_entity.type
_entity.pdbx_description
1 polymer ?
#
loop_
_entity_poly.entity_id
_entity_poly.type
_entity_poly.pdbx_seq_one_letter_code
_entity_poly.pdbx_strand_id
1 'polypeptide(L)' 'MKPFHSLLQMIDTLHTEEDCRLYLEDMRWHGEPVCPHCGSISKHHYKLTQKGEFKGLYKCKDCRER' A
#
# COMPACT_ATOMS: atom_id res chain seq x y z
N MET A 1 13.11 -5.24 -7.92
CA MET A 1 12.55 -6.30 -7.06
C MET A 1 11.91 -7.37 -7.92
N LYS A 2 12.33 -8.63 -7.77
CA LYS A 2 11.50 -9.80 -8.11
C LYS A 2 11.56 -10.70 -6.87
N PRO A 3 10.56 -10.66 -5.97
CA PRO A 3 10.68 -11.31 -4.67
C PRO A 3 10.44 -12.81 -4.73
N PHE A 4 9.84 -13.30 -5.83
CA PHE A 4 9.45 -14.69 -5.98
C PHE A 4 9.93 -15.23 -7.33
N HIS A 5 10.36 -16.49 -7.31
CA HIS A 5 10.84 -17.24 -8.47
C HIS A 5 9.78 -18.25 -8.96
N SER A 6 8.69 -18.43 -8.21
CA SER A 6 7.57 -19.28 -8.58
C SER A 6 6.27 -18.83 -7.91
N LEU A 7 5.14 -19.29 -8.44
CA LEU A 7 3.83 -19.08 -7.83
C LEU A 7 3.74 -19.74 -6.44
N LEU A 8 4.34 -20.92 -6.26
CA LEU A 8 4.38 -21.62 -4.98
C LEU A 8 5.09 -20.77 -3.92
N GLN A 9 6.24 -20.18 -4.26
CA GLN A 9 6.98 -19.30 -3.35
C GLN A 9 6.19 -18.05 -2.96
N MET A 10 5.38 -17.51 -3.88
CA MET A 10 4.51 -16.36 -3.60
C MET A 10 3.40 -16.73 -2.61
N ILE A 11 2.79 -17.92 -2.78
CA ILE A 11 1.74 -18.41 -1.87
C ILE A 11 2.32 -18.71 -0.47
N ASP A 12 3.53 -19.26 -0.39
CA ASP A 12 4.26 -19.56 0.86
C ASP A 12 4.81 -18.32 1.60
N THR A 13 4.64 -17.11 1.05
CA THR A 13 5.17 -15.88 1.65
C THR A 13 4.08 -14.86 1.94
N LEU A 14 3.05 -14.77 1.10
CA LEU A 14 1.91 -13.87 1.27
C LEU A 14 0.74 -14.62 1.93
N HIS A 15 0.86 -14.88 3.23
CA HIS A 15 -0.10 -15.70 3.96
C HIS A 15 -1.37 -14.95 4.38
N THR A 16 -1.28 -13.64 4.54
CA THR A 16 -2.39 -12.81 5.02
C THR A 16 -2.82 -11.77 3.99
N GLU A 17 -4.07 -11.28 4.14
CA GLU A 17 -4.55 -10.15 3.34
C GLU A 17 -3.67 -8.90 3.52
N GLU A 18 -3.08 -8.73 4.70
CA GLU A 18 -2.16 -7.62 4.99
C GLU A 18 -0.85 -7.77 4.21
N ASP A 19 -0.26 -8.97 4.18
CA ASP A 19 0.96 -9.24 3.40
C ASP A 19 0.73 -8.96 1.91
N CYS A 20 -0.39 -9.45 1.37
CA CYS A 20 -0.80 -9.19 -0.01
C CYS A 20 -0.94 -7.69 -0.29
N ARG A 21 -1.59 -6.95 0.62
CA ARG A 21 -1.79 -5.51 0.45
C ARG A 21 -0.47 -4.75 0.47
N LEU A 22 0.40 -5.03 1.45
CA LEU A 22 1.71 -4.38 1.57
C LEU A 22 2.58 -4.65 0.33
N TYR A 23 2.55 -5.87 -0.18
CA TYR A 23 3.26 -6.23 -1.41
C TYR A 23 2.76 -5.42 -2.61
N LEU A 24 1.44 -5.29 -2.79
CA LEU A 24 0.85 -4.51 -3.88
C LEU A 24 1.10 -3.00 -3.73
N GLU A 25 1.06 -2.48 -2.49
CA GLU A 25 1.40 -1.08 -2.19
C GLU A 25 2.84 -0.78 -2.60
N ASP A 26 3.79 -1.62 -2.19
CA ASP A 26 5.21 -1.46 -2.52
C ASP A 26 5.44 -1.58 -4.04
N MET A 27 4.84 -2.57 -4.69
CA MET A 27 4.93 -2.76 -6.13
C MET A 27 4.37 -1.55 -6.92
N ARG A 28 3.31 -0.92 -6.41
CA ARG A 28 2.64 0.18 -7.12
C ARG A 28 3.33 1.53 -6.90
N TRP A 29 3.80 1.79 -5.68
CA TRP A 29 4.21 3.13 -5.26
C TRP A 29 5.69 3.25 -4.92
N HIS A 30 6.39 2.15 -4.62
CA HIS A 30 7.80 2.16 -4.23
C HIS A 30 8.12 3.21 -3.14
N GLY A 31 7.19 3.40 -2.19
CA GLY A 31 7.31 4.37 -1.09
C GLY A 31 6.74 5.78 -1.37
N GLU A 32 6.32 6.09 -2.59
CA GLU A 32 5.71 7.37 -2.95
C GLU A 32 4.26 7.21 -3.43
N PRO A 33 3.29 7.17 -2.49
CA PRO A 33 1.89 6.96 -2.81
C PRO A 33 1.30 8.09 -3.65
N VAL A 34 0.52 7.70 -4.66
CA VAL A 34 -0.22 8.59 -5.54
C VAL A 34 -1.67 8.72 -5.06
N CYS A 35 -2.15 9.94 -4.86
CA CYS A 35 -3.55 10.19 -4.52
C CYS A 35 -4.46 9.94 -5.73
N PRO A 36 -5.48 9.07 -5.63
CA PRO A 36 -6.39 8.81 -6.74
C PRO A 36 -7.36 9.97 -7.02
N HIS A 37 -7.53 10.91 -6.06
CA HIS A 37 -8.48 12.01 -6.16
C HIS A 37 -7.88 13.25 -6.84
N CYS A 38 -6.67 13.63 -6.45
CA CYS A 38 -6.00 14.83 -6.98
C CYS A 38 -4.74 14.54 -7.80
N GLY A 39 -4.28 13.29 -7.85
CA GLY A 39 -3.09 12.87 -8.59
C GLY A 39 -1.75 13.27 -7.95
N SER A 40 -1.75 13.88 -6.75
CA SER A 40 -0.49 14.25 -6.10
C SER A 40 0.32 13.00 -5.72
N ILE A 41 1.64 13.11 -5.82
CA ILE A 41 2.59 12.04 -5.49
C ILE A 41 3.42 12.55 -4.32
N SER A 42 3.33 11.89 -3.17
CA SER A 42 4.01 12.38 -1.98
C SER A 42 4.19 11.29 -0.93
N LYS A 43 5.43 11.14 -0.44
CA LYS A 43 5.76 10.35 0.76
C LYS A 43 5.08 10.85 2.04
N HIS A 44 4.48 12.03 2.01
CA HIS A 44 3.75 12.62 3.14
C HIS A 44 2.28 12.21 3.19
N HIS A 45 1.76 11.47 2.19
CA HIS A 45 0.49 10.78 2.37
C HIS A 45 0.67 9.70 3.44
N TYR A 46 -0.27 9.62 4.37
CA TYR A 46 -0.09 8.84 5.59
C TYR A 46 -1.17 7.78 5.74
N LYS A 47 -0.77 6.61 6.24
CA LYS A 47 -1.69 5.53 6.59
C LYS A 47 -2.59 5.95 7.75
N LEU A 48 -3.86 5.58 7.66
CA LEU A 48 -4.80 5.70 8.77
C LEU A 48 -4.65 4.47 9.67
N THR A 49 -4.28 4.69 10.92
CA THR A 49 -4.00 3.60 11.89
C THR A 49 -5.05 3.47 12.99
N GLN A 50 -6.13 4.28 12.95
CA GLN A 50 -7.14 4.26 14.00
C GLN A 50 -7.90 2.93 14.08
N LYS A 51 -7.82 2.29 15.26
CA LYS A 51 -8.60 1.12 15.71
C LYS A 51 -8.63 -0.08 14.75
N GLY A 52 -7.71 -0.16 13.79
CA GLY A 52 -7.71 -1.22 12.78
C GLY A 52 -8.93 -1.20 11.84
N GLU A 53 -9.73 -0.13 11.84
CA GLU A 53 -10.88 0.03 10.93
C GLU A 53 -10.44 0.46 9.52
N PHE A 54 -9.29 1.14 9.42
CA PHE A 54 -8.78 1.72 8.18
C PHE A 54 -7.60 0.95 7.60
N LYS A 55 -7.62 -0.39 7.68
CA LYS A 55 -6.49 -1.25 7.28
C LYS A 55 -6.00 -0.91 5.85
N GLY A 56 -4.84 -0.27 5.76
CA GLY A 56 -4.19 0.09 4.49
C GLY A 56 -4.75 1.31 3.76
N LEU A 57 -5.69 2.06 4.35
CA LEU A 57 -6.15 3.32 3.75
C LEU A 57 -5.15 4.44 4.00
N TYR A 58 -4.92 5.24 2.97
CA TYR A 58 -4.07 6.43 3.03
C TYR A 58 -4.91 7.69 3.04
N LYS A 59 -4.38 8.74 3.66
CA LYS A 59 -4.93 10.08 3.60
C LYS A 59 -3.98 10.95 2.79
N CYS A 60 -4.51 11.61 1.76
CA CYS A 60 -3.75 12.59 0.99
C CYS A 60 -3.44 13.81 1.87
N LYS A 61 -2.20 14.31 1.79
CA LYS A 61 -1.77 15.50 2.52
C LYS A 61 -2.29 16.79 1.86
N ASP A 62 -2.46 16.75 0.54
CA ASP A 62 -2.77 17.92 -0.28
C ASP A 62 -4.29 18.16 -0.38
N CYS A 63 -5.05 17.20 -0.91
CA CYS A 63 -6.50 17.34 -1.03
C CYS A 63 -7.26 16.91 0.23
N ARG A 64 -6.59 16.25 1.18
CA ARG A 64 -7.20 15.71 2.40
C ARG A 64 -8.37 14.76 2.12
N GLU A 65 -8.37 14.07 0.98
CA GLU A 65 -9.27 12.95 0.72
C GLU A 65 -8.61 11.60 1.05
N ARG A 66 -9.43 10.57 1.24
CA ARG A 66 -9.02 9.18 1.53
C ARG A 66 -9.37 8.28 0.36
#